data_AF-A0AAD3P383-F1
#
_entry.id   AF-A0AAD3P383-F1
#
_cell.length_a   1.000
_cell.length_b   1.000
_cell.length_c   1.000
_cell.angle_alpha   90.00
_cell.angle_beta   90.00
_cell.angle_gamma   90.00
#
_symmetry.space_group_name_H-M   'P 1'
#
loop_
_entity.id
_entity.type
_entity.pdbx_description
1 polymer ?
#
loop_
_entity_poly.entity_id
_entity_poly.type
_entity_poly.pdbx_seq_one_letter_code
_entity_poly.pdbx_strand_id
1 'polypeptide(L)'
;MEGREAEEGSLTFAVNGERFELPSIDPSTTLLEFLRSQTRYKSVKLGCGEGGCGACVVLLSKYDHVHDQVYDYTVSSCLTLLCSINGCSITTTEGLGNCKDGFHPIHERFAGFHASQCGFCTPGMCVSLFSALVNAEKTDCPRPPLGFSKLTVSEAEKAVVGNLCRCTGYRSIADACKSFAANVDIEDLGLNFFWKNEDSKEVKLTRLPSYDPNHQFHTFPEFLKKGIKLGMILNRRIYSWYSPTSLEELQCLLESFENEKGIRVKLVVSNTGTGYYKELEKYDKYIDLRYIPELTGIKRDHTSIQIGAGVTITKTIESLREDSSDTFKEQHKTVLSKIANHLEKIASGFIRNSASLGGNLVMAQRNRFPSDIATILIALDSTVDVIISYRRETIKLEKFLEMPAFDSKSILVNAKIPLWKPTCNASSRKNCKIMFETYRASPRPLGNALSYLNAAFFAELSPCKTSDCITVNSIHLAFGAYGSKHATRARNAEEFLVGRTLDHDVLYETIKLVRATVVPEDGVSSSSYRSSLAVAFLFEFLHPLIKTGAEIANGGLNWLY
;
A
#
# COMPACT_ATOMS: atom_id res chain seq x y z
N MET A 1 34.93 25.41 27.94
CA MET A 1 35.16 25.30 26.50
C MET A 1 33.80 25.07 25.87
N GLU A 2 33.27 26.13 25.27
CA GLU A 2 31.92 26.20 24.71
C GLU A 2 31.72 25.15 23.62
N GLY A 3 30.53 24.55 23.66
CA GLY A 3 30.12 23.48 22.76
C GLY A 3 30.02 23.97 21.33
N ARG A 4 30.59 23.21 20.40
CA ARG A 4 30.24 23.30 19.00
C ARG A 4 28.79 22.84 18.86
N GLU A 5 27.84 23.77 18.79
CA GLU A 5 26.52 23.50 18.23
C GLU A 5 26.73 22.92 16.83
N ALA A 6 26.24 21.69 16.60
CA ALA A 6 26.26 21.09 15.28
C ALA A 6 25.49 22.01 14.32
N GLU A 7 26.09 22.37 13.18
CA GLU A 7 25.43 23.20 12.15
C GLU A 7 24.02 22.66 11.87
N GLU A 8 22.99 23.47 12.12
CA GLU A 8 21.61 23.12 11.80
C GLU A 8 21.49 22.97 10.28
N GLY A 9 21.19 21.75 9.83
CA GLY A 9 21.04 21.48 8.41
C GLY A 9 19.80 22.18 7.83
N SER A 10 19.93 22.78 6.64
CA SER A 10 18.80 23.31 5.87
C SER A 10 18.01 22.19 5.19
N LEU A 11 16.70 22.38 5.00
CA LEU A 11 15.86 21.47 4.23
C LEU A 11 15.96 21.84 2.74
N THR A 12 16.53 20.95 1.92
CA THR A 12 16.78 21.20 0.49
C THR A 12 16.03 20.19 -0.39
N PHE A 13 15.23 20.68 -1.34
CA PHE A 13 14.46 19.86 -2.27
C PHE A 13 14.15 20.64 -3.56
N ALA A 14 13.45 20.02 -4.50
CA ALA A 14 12.99 20.69 -5.72
C ALA A 14 11.48 20.60 -5.89
N VAL A 15 10.85 21.65 -6.44
CA VAL A 15 9.46 21.61 -6.92
C VAL A 15 9.43 22.07 -8.37
N ASN A 16 8.96 21.21 -9.27
CA ASN A 16 8.93 21.43 -10.72
C ASN A 16 10.31 21.87 -11.26
N GLY A 17 11.39 21.30 -10.73
CA GLY A 17 12.79 21.62 -11.09
C GLY A 17 13.39 22.84 -10.39
N GLU A 18 12.59 23.69 -9.74
CA GLU A 18 13.06 24.85 -8.98
C GLU A 18 13.61 24.42 -7.61
N ARG A 19 14.80 24.92 -7.24
CA ARG A 19 15.44 24.63 -5.95
C ARG A 19 14.74 25.40 -4.82
N PHE A 20 14.41 24.68 -3.76
CA PHE A 20 13.96 25.24 -2.49
C PHE A 20 14.96 24.85 -1.40
N GLU A 21 15.38 25.85 -0.63
CA GLU A 21 16.22 25.68 0.54
C GLU A 21 15.60 26.48 1.68
N LEU A 22 15.08 25.76 2.67
CA LEU A 22 14.40 26.37 3.80
C LEU A 22 15.35 26.36 5.01
N PRO A 23 15.62 27.52 5.63
CA PRO A 23 16.47 27.62 6.82
C PRO A 23 15.70 27.35 8.11
N SER A 24 14.36 27.38 8.10
CA SER A 24 13.51 26.99 9.24
C SER A 24 12.13 26.53 8.74
N ILE A 25 11.59 25.46 9.34
CA ILE A 25 10.20 25.04 9.12
C ILE A 25 9.66 24.29 10.35
N ASP A 26 8.36 24.44 10.63
CA ASP A 26 7.68 23.59 11.61
C ASP A 26 7.66 22.13 11.08
N PRO A 27 8.18 21.14 11.82
CA PRO A 27 8.21 19.73 11.39
C PRO A 27 6.83 19.11 11.11
N SER A 28 5.76 19.71 11.64
CA SER A 28 4.37 19.31 11.37
C SER A 28 3.84 19.81 10.01
N THR A 29 4.56 20.73 9.35
CA THR A 29 4.15 21.31 8.06
C THR A 29 4.00 20.22 7.01
N THR A 30 2.84 20.19 6.36
CA THR A 30 2.59 19.24 5.25
C THR A 30 3.11 19.81 3.93
N LEU A 31 3.44 18.92 2.99
CA LEU A 31 3.84 19.31 1.63
C LEU A 31 2.73 20.11 0.95
N LEU A 32 1.46 19.75 1.16
CA LEU A 32 0.34 20.49 0.59
C LEU A 32 0.27 21.92 1.13
N GLU A 33 0.44 22.09 2.44
CA GLU A 33 0.45 23.41 3.07
C GLU A 33 1.59 24.27 2.52
N PHE A 34 2.80 23.72 2.45
CA PHE A 34 3.94 24.42 1.87
C PHE A 34 3.67 24.87 0.42
N LEU A 35 3.26 23.94 -0.46
CA LEU A 35 2.98 24.26 -1.86
C LEU A 35 1.92 25.36 -1.99
N ARG A 36 0.83 25.25 -1.22
CA ARG A 36 -0.31 26.17 -1.33
C ARG A 36 -0.15 27.49 -0.59
N SER A 37 0.66 27.58 0.45
CA SER A 37 0.78 28.79 1.27
C SER A 37 2.08 29.54 1.01
N GLN A 38 3.16 28.82 0.66
CA GLN A 38 4.50 29.39 0.56
C GLN A 38 5.07 29.41 -0.87
N THR A 39 4.42 28.75 -1.83
CA THR A 39 4.84 28.77 -3.24
C THR A 39 3.75 29.25 -4.19
N ARG A 40 4.08 29.45 -5.46
CA ARG A 40 3.11 29.78 -6.52
C ARG A 40 2.33 28.56 -7.08
N TYR A 41 2.70 27.35 -6.69
CA TYR A 41 2.12 26.11 -7.24
C TYR A 41 0.81 25.77 -6.51
N LYS A 42 -0.33 26.10 -7.12
CA LYS A 42 -1.67 25.99 -6.51
C LYS A 42 -2.53 24.89 -7.13
N SER A 43 -2.03 24.12 -8.10
CA SER A 43 -2.79 23.04 -8.72
C SER A 43 -3.14 21.94 -7.75
N VAL A 44 -2.28 21.66 -6.78
CA VAL A 44 -2.55 20.72 -5.70
C VAL A 44 -3.70 21.24 -4.83
N LYS A 45 -4.75 20.43 -4.67
CA LYS A 45 -5.99 20.84 -4.01
C LYS A 45 -6.19 20.10 -2.69
N LEU A 46 -6.62 20.81 -1.65
CA LEU A 46 -7.14 20.21 -0.43
C LEU A 46 -8.59 19.78 -0.67
N GLY A 47 -8.83 18.48 -0.89
CA GLY A 47 -10.17 17.92 -1.04
C GLY A 47 -10.75 17.34 0.25
N CYS A 48 -10.00 16.43 0.90
CA CYS A 48 -10.46 15.73 2.10
C CYS A 48 -9.49 15.82 3.31
N GLY A 49 -8.19 16.05 3.09
CA GLY A 49 -7.20 16.10 4.18
C GLY A 49 -6.91 14.75 4.86
N GLU A 50 -7.32 13.65 4.23
CA GLU A 50 -7.18 12.29 4.78
C GLU A 50 -6.63 11.27 3.78
N GLY A 51 -6.23 11.72 2.59
CA GLY A 51 -5.63 10.84 1.58
C GLY A 51 -6.63 9.96 0.83
N GLY A 52 -7.95 10.13 1.03
CA GLY A 52 -8.97 9.35 0.31
C GLY A 52 -9.31 9.86 -1.10
N CYS A 53 -9.17 11.16 -1.38
CA CYS A 53 -9.71 11.75 -2.62
C CYS A 53 -8.73 11.85 -3.80
N GLY A 54 -7.42 11.83 -3.56
CA GLY A 54 -6.41 11.99 -4.60
C GLY A 54 -6.27 13.39 -5.24
N ALA A 55 -6.99 14.41 -4.78
CA ALA A 55 -6.91 15.77 -5.37
C ALA A 55 -5.58 16.51 -5.08
N CYS A 56 -4.84 16.05 -4.06
CA CYS A 56 -3.54 16.59 -3.66
C CYS A 56 -2.37 15.70 -4.08
N VAL A 57 -2.57 14.80 -5.05
CA VAL A 57 -1.51 13.89 -5.50
C VAL A 57 -0.41 14.69 -6.19
N VAL A 58 0.83 14.37 -5.82
CA VAL A 58 2.06 14.85 -6.46
C VAL A 58 2.93 13.65 -6.81
N LEU A 59 3.76 13.78 -7.84
CA LEU A 59 4.81 12.82 -8.13
C LEU A 59 6.03 13.19 -7.26
N LEU A 60 6.56 12.22 -6.54
CA LEU A 60 7.78 12.36 -5.77
C LEU A 60 8.85 11.46 -6.37
N SER A 61 9.97 12.09 -6.74
CA SER A 61 11.14 11.43 -7.29
C SER A 61 12.23 11.40 -6.23
N LYS A 62 12.85 10.23 -6.03
CA LYS A 62 14.00 10.04 -5.12
C LYS A 62 15.15 9.42 -5.89
N TYR A 63 16.34 9.97 -5.71
CA TYR A 63 17.56 9.44 -6.30
C TYR A 63 18.26 8.47 -5.36
N ASP A 64 18.56 7.28 -5.87
CA ASP A 64 19.41 6.28 -5.24
C ASP A 64 20.81 6.35 -5.83
N HIS A 65 21.73 6.90 -5.04
CA HIS A 65 23.12 7.06 -5.42
C HIS A 65 23.91 5.75 -5.49
N VAL A 66 23.42 4.67 -4.87
CA VAL A 66 24.10 3.35 -4.89
C VAL A 66 23.94 2.71 -6.27
N HIS A 67 22.74 2.79 -6.85
CA HIS A 67 22.42 2.19 -8.15
C HIS A 67 22.39 3.20 -9.31
N ASP A 68 22.64 4.49 -9.03
CA ASP A 68 22.52 5.61 -9.96
C ASP A 68 21.13 5.70 -10.64
N GLN A 69 20.07 5.42 -9.87
CA GLN A 69 18.69 5.34 -10.37
C GLN A 69 17.75 6.35 -9.71
N VAL A 70 16.69 6.73 -10.42
CA VAL A 70 15.61 7.58 -9.90
C VAL A 70 14.34 6.77 -9.78
N TYR A 71 13.80 6.72 -8.55
CA TYR A 71 12.54 6.10 -8.23
C TYR A 71 11.43 7.14 -8.18
N ASP A 72 10.36 6.90 -8.92
CA ASP A 72 9.24 7.83 -9.11
C ASP A 72 7.95 7.19 -8.59
N TYR A 73 7.29 7.87 -7.65
CA TYR A 73 6.05 7.37 -7.07
C TYR A 73 5.15 8.51 -6.62
N THR A 74 3.85 8.32 -6.76
CA THR A 74 2.86 9.29 -6.28
C THR A 74 2.71 9.24 -4.77
N VAL A 75 2.48 10.40 -4.15
CA VAL A 75 2.13 10.53 -2.73
C VAL A 75 0.98 11.51 -2.52
N SER A 76 0.24 11.36 -1.42
CA SER A 76 -0.75 12.34 -0.99
C SER A 76 -0.09 13.48 -0.23
N SER A 77 0.11 14.64 -0.88
CA SER A 77 0.82 15.77 -0.26
C SER A 77 0.19 16.31 1.03
N CYS A 78 -1.10 16.09 1.26
CA CYS A 78 -1.77 16.49 2.51
C CYS A 78 -1.36 15.64 3.73
N LEU A 79 -0.74 14.47 3.50
CA LEU A 79 -0.25 13.58 4.56
C LEU A 79 1.28 13.45 4.53
N THR A 80 1.97 14.03 3.55
CA THR A 80 3.43 14.01 3.49
C THR A 80 3.98 15.17 4.31
N LEU A 81 4.80 14.89 5.33
CA LEU A 81 5.49 15.94 6.10
C LEU A 81 6.65 16.51 5.29
N LEU A 82 6.82 17.83 5.30
CA LEU A 82 7.81 18.49 4.46
C LEU A 82 9.25 18.10 4.82
N CYS A 83 9.58 17.94 6.11
CA CYS A 83 10.90 17.47 6.52
C CYS A 83 11.24 16.07 6.00
N SER A 84 10.23 15.25 5.69
CA SER A 84 10.43 13.89 5.17
C SER A 84 10.85 13.83 3.69
N ILE A 85 10.86 14.96 2.97
CA ILE A 85 11.16 15.02 1.54
C ILE A 85 12.53 15.65 1.23
N ASN A 86 13.40 15.78 2.22
CA ASN A 86 14.75 16.30 2.02
C ASN A 86 15.48 15.49 0.92
N GLY A 87 16.09 16.19 -0.03
CA GLY A 87 16.75 15.61 -1.21
C GLY A 87 15.82 15.01 -2.27
N CYS A 88 14.51 15.22 -2.18
CA CYS A 88 13.55 14.74 -3.18
C CYS A 88 13.22 15.82 -4.22
N SER A 89 12.69 15.40 -5.37
CA SER A 89 12.10 16.28 -6.37
C SER A 89 10.59 16.04 -6.46
N ILE A 90 9.81 17.11 -6.51
CA ILE A 90 8.36 17.07 -6.50
C ILE A 90 7.86 17.63 -7.82
N THR A 91 6.99 16.87 -8.50
CA THR A 91 6.33 17.32 -9.73
C THR A 91 4.82 17.43 -9.48
N THR A 92 4.31 18.63 -9.73
CA THR A 92 2.88 19.00 -9.68
C THR A 92 2.33 19.14 -11.10
N THR A 93 1.01 19.30 -11.28
CA THR A 93 0.45 19.45 -12.65
C THR A 93 1.03 20.65 -13.40
N GLU A 94 1.38 21.75 -12.72
CA GLU A 94 1.99 22.91 -13.40
C GLU A 94 3.39 22.57 -13.92
N GLY A 95 4.09 21.62 -13.29
CA GLY A 95 5.37 21.10 -13.73
C GLY A 95 5.27 20.13 -14.90
N LEU A 96 4.08 19.68 -15.30
CA LEU A 96 3.92 18.92 -16.55
C LEU A 96 3.85 19.86 -17.76
N GLY A 97 3.26 21.04 -17.56
CA GLY A 97 3.03 22.05 -18.59
C GLY A 97 1.93 23.03 -18.15
N ASN A 98 1.86 24.19 -18.80
CA ASN A 98 0.94 25.26 -18.45
C ASN A 98 0.66 26.19 -19.66
N CYS A 99 -0.20 27.20 -19.47
CA CYS A 99 -0.58 28.12 -20.56
C CYS A 99 0.54 29.05 -21.05
N LYS A 100 1.66 29.17 -20.32
CA LYS A 100 2.82 29.98 -20.72
C LYS A 100 3.85 29.16 -21.48
N ASP A 101 4.14 27.96 -20.98
CA ASP A 101 5.24 27.11 -21.48
C ASP A 101 4.77 26.01 -22.45
N GLY A 102 3.45 25.86 -22.60
CA GLY A 102 2.82 24.80 -23.41
C GLY A 102 2.21 23.70 -22.54
N PHE A 103 1.13 23.10 -23.03
CA PHE A 103 0.44 22.03 -22.32
C PHE A 103 1.09 20.67 -22.61
N HIS A 104 1.25 19.86 -21.58
CA HIS A 104 1.53 18.43 -21.74
C HIS A 104 0.37 17.74 -22.48
N PRO A 105 0.62 16.70 -23.30
CA PRO A 105 -0.42 15.90 -23.96
C PRO A 105 -1.49 15.36 -23.00
N ILE A 106 -1.15 15.12 -21.74
CA ILE A 106 -2.14 14.78 -20.70
C ILE A 106 -3.20 15.87 -20.56
N HIS A 107 -2.80 17.14 -20.45
CA HIS A 107 -3.73 18.26 -20.33
C HIS A 107 -4.58 18.39 -21.59
N GLU A 108 -3.96 18.28 -22.77
CA GLU A 108 -4.64 18.40 -24.06
C GLU A 108 -5.66 17.28 -24.26
N ARG A 109 -5.27 16.02 -24.01
CA ARG A 109 -6.16 14.87 -24.13
C ARG A 109 -7.28 14.90 -23.08
N PHE A 110 -7.00 15.27 -21.83
CA PHE A 110 -8.05 15.43 -20.83
C PHE A 110 -9.08 16.49 -21.24
N ALA A 111 -8.63 17.62 -21.78
CA ALA A 111 -9.53 18.65 -22.30
C ALA A 111 -10.34 18.14 -23.51
N GLY A 112 -9.67 17.54 -24.50
CA GLY A 112 -10.29 17.08 -25.73
C GLY A 112 -11.27 15.91 -25.56
N PHE A 113 -11.07 15.04 -24.56
CA PHE A 113 -12.01 13.96 -24.21
C PHE A 113 -13.13 14.40 -23.24
N HIS A 114 -13.20 15.69 -22.87
CA HIS A 114 -14.14 16.19 -21.87
C HIS A 114 -13.99 15.49 -20.50
N ALA A 115 -12.74 15.15 -20.13
CA ALA A 115 -12.38 14.50 -18.88
C ALA A 115 -12.37 15.45 -17.67
N SER A 116 -12.78 16.71 -17.87
CA SER A 116 -12.80 17.74 -16.83
C SER A 116 -14.08 18.57 -16.93
N GLN A 117 -14.87 18.61 -15.84
CA GLN A 117 -16.03 19.50 -15.70
C GLN A 117 -15.71 20.63 -14.72
N CYS A 118 -15.91 20.42 -13.41
CA CYS A 118 -15.55 21.42 -12.39
C CYS A 118 -14.03 21.66 -12.27
N GLY A 119 -13.21 20.75 -12.79
CA GLY A 119 -11.75 20.87 -12.83
C GLY A 119 -11.01 20.59 -11.51
N PHE A 120 -11.71 20.43 -10.38
CA PHE A 120 -11.05 20.36 -9.06
C PHE A 120 -10.18 19.11 -8.86
N CYS A 121 -10.63 17.94 -9.34
CA CYS A 121 -9.88 16.69 -9.23
C CYS A 121 -8.84 16.51 -10.36
N THR A 122 -8.95 17.28 -11.44
CA THR A 122 -8.19 17.09 -12.67
C THR A 122 -6.66 17.13 -12.45
N PRO A 123 -6.09 18.06 -11.66
CA PRO A 123 -4.66 18.06 -11.38
C PRO A 123 -4.13 16.75 -10.79
N GLY A 124 -4.85 16.18 -9.81
CA GLY A 124 -4.47 14.92 -9.19
C GLY A 124 -4.57 13.74 -10.16
N MET A 125 -5.56 13.73 -11.05
CA MET A 125 -5.70 12.73 -12.11
C MET A 125 -4.53 12.79 -13.10
N CYS A 126 -4.16 14.00 -13.54
CA CYS A 126 -3.06 14.22 -14.47
C CYS A 126 -1.74 13.68 -13.90
N VAL A 127 -1.45 13.98 -12.63
CA VAL A 127 -0.21 13.53 -11.98
C VAL A 127 -0.22 12.01 -11.75
N SER A 128 -1.37 11.42 -11.36
CA SER A 128 -1.49 9.97 -11.24
C SER A 128 -1.21 9.25 -12.57
N LEU A 129 -1.80 9.72 -13.68
CA LEU A 129 -1.54 9.18 -15.00
C LEU A 129 -0.08 9.40 -15.43
N PHE A 130 0.46 10.59 -15.17
CA PHE A 130 1.85 10.91 -15.49
C PHE A 130 2.83 9.96 -14.78
N SER A 131 2.59 9.64 -13.51
CA SER A 131 3.39 8.64 -12.79
C SER A 131 3.35 7.26 -13.45
N ALA A 132 2.19 6.84 -13.98
CA ALA A 132 2.07 5.57 -14.67
C ALA A 132 2.85 5.58 -15.99
N LEU A 133 2.78 6.68 -16.77
CA LEU A 133 3.58 6.85 -17.98
C LEU A 133 5.09 6.79 -17.68
N VAL A 134 5.57 7.58 -16.72
CA VAL A 134 6.99 7.61 -16.31
C VAL A 134 7.49 6.22 -15.95
N ASN A 135 6.71 5.45 -15.19
CA ASN A 135 7.12 4.11 -14.76
C ASN A 135 7.03 3.08 -15.89
N ALA A 136 6.04 3.20 -16.78
CA ALA A 136 5.94 2.35 -17.96
C ALA A 136 7.15 2.53 -18.89
N GLU A 137 7.63 3.77 -19.08
CA GLU A 137 8.77 4.02 -19.95
C GLU A 137 10.08 3.39 -19.46
N LYS A 138 10.20 3.16 -18.16
CA LYS A 138 11.34 2.49 -17.52
C LYS A 138 11.34 0.97 -17.66
N THR A 139 10.28 0.36 -18.17
CA THR A 139 10.22 -1.10 -18.35
C THR A 139 10.92 -1.51 -19.65
N ASP A 140 11.36 -2.78 -19.69
CA ASP A 140 11.98 -3.40 -20.87
C ASP A 140 10.95 -3.82 -21.95
N CYS A 141 9.72 -3.29 -21.89
CA CYS A 141 8.69 -3.58 -22.88
C CYS A 141 9.04 -3.00 -24.27
N PRO A 142 8.56 -3.64 -25.36
CA PRO A 142 8.78 -3.15 -26.72
C PRO A 142 8.36 -1.70 -26.92
N ARG A 143 9.01 -1.01 -27.86
CA ARG A 143 8.70 0.38 -28.18
C ARG A 143 7.24 0.49 -28.66
N PRO A 144 6.44 1.41 -28.09
CA PRO A 144 5.06 1.60 -28.49
C PRO A 144 4.96 2.31 -29.86
N PRO A 145 3.77 2.34 -30.49
CA PRO A 145 3.51 3.20 -31.64
C PRO A 145 3.82 4.68 -31.34
N LEU A 146 4.16 5.46 -32.36
CA LEU A 146 4.47 6.89 -32.22
C LEU A 146 3.29 7.63 -31.58
N GLY A 147 3.55 8.43 -30.54
CA GLY A 147 2.53 9.18 -29.84
C GLY A 147 1.84 8.42 -28.70
N PHE A 148 2.29 7.20 -28.37
CA PHE A 148 1.75 6.35 -27.30
C PHE A 148 2.85 5.97 -26.30
N SER A 149 2.44 5.54 -25.12
CA SER A 149 3.30 5.01 -24.05
C SER A 149 3.30 3.49 -24.06
N LYS A 150 4.28 2.88 -23.38
CA LYS A 150 4.35 1.44 -23.13
C LYS A 150 3.21 0.89 -22.25
N LEU A 151 2.35 1.73 -21.69
CA LEU A 151 1.19 1.30 -20.89
C LEU A 151 0.22 0.41 -21.69
N THR A 152 -0.37 -0.55 -21.01
CA THR A 152 -1.58 -1.24 -21.48
C THR A 152 -2.85 -0.45 -21.12
N VAL A 153 -3.94 -0.72 -21.83
CA VAL A 153 -5.28 -0.15 -21.55
C VAL A 153 -5.68 -0.33 -20.07
N SER A 154 -5.47 -1.53 -19.51
CA SER A 154 -5.82 -1.81 -18.11
C SER A 154 -4.97 -0.99 -17.12
N GLU A 155 -3.68 -0.83 -17.38
CA GLU A 155 -2.80 -0.02 -16.53
C GLU A 155 -3.14 1.46 -16.61
N ALA A 156 -3.45 1.97 -17.81
CA ALA A 156 -3.87 3.35 -18.01
C ALA A 156 -5.16 3.68 -17.25
N GLU A 157 -6.16 2.80 -17.26
CA GLU A 157 -7.39 2.97 -16.46
C GLU A 157 -7.10 2.87 -14.96
N LYS A 158 -6.28 1.90 -14.56
CA LYS A 158 -5.91 1.70 -13.14
C LYS A 158 -5.12 2.86 -12.56
N ALA A 159 -4.41 3.64 -13.39
CA ALA A 159 -3.60 4.77 -12.96
C ALA A 159 -4.38 5.78 -12.11
N VAL A 160 -5.69 5.95 -12.37
CA VAL A 160 -6.54 6.95 -11.71
C VAL A 160 -7.56 6.36 -10.72
N VAL A 161 -7.53 5.06 -10.45
CA VAL A 161 -8.50 4.38 -9.55
C VAL A 161 -8.51 4.97 -8.13
N GLY A 162 -7.37 5.51 -7.68
CA GLY A 162 -7.26 6.15 -6.37
C GLY A 162 -7.88 7.56 -6.28
N ASN A 163 -8.22 8.17 -7.42
CA ASN A 163 -8.65 9.57 -7.49
C ASN A 163 -10.18 9.67 -7.55
N LEU A 164 -10.77 10.56 -6.75
CA LEU A 164 -12.21 10.76 -6.69
C LEU A 164 -12.67 11.90 -7.61
N CYS A 165 -13.68 11.62 -8.43
CA CYS A 165 -14.39 12.62 -9.23
C CYS A 165 -15.90 12.52 -8.99
N ARG A 166 -16.56 13.66 -8.75
CA ARG A 166 -18.01 13.72 -8.53
C ARG A 166 -18.81 14.09 -9.78
N CYS A 167 -18.16 14.64 -10.81
CA CYS A 167 -18.85 15.28 -11.93
C CYS A 167 -18.87 14.44 -13.20
N THR A 168 -17.75 13.82 -13.59
CA THR A 168 -17.59 13.23 -14.94
C THR A 168 -18.18 11.84 -15.10
N GLY A 169 -18.46 11.14 -13.99
CA GLY A 169 -18.81 9.72 -14.04
C GLY A 169 -17.68 8.82 -14.57
N TYR A 170 -16.43 9.30 -14.56
CA TYR A 170 -15.19 8.62 -14.96
C TYR A 170 -15.04 8.18 -16.41
N ARG A 171 -16.12 7.96 -17.17
CA ARG A 171 -16.05 7.45 -18.55
C ARG A 171 -15.09 8.27 -19.42
N SER A 172 -15.25 9.60 -19.45
CA SER A 172 -14.35 10.47 -20.23
C SER A 172 -12.91 10.51 -19.72
N ILE A 173 -12.70 10.33 -18.41
CA ILE A 173 -11.37 10.23 -17.81
C ILE A 173 -10.70 8.93 -18.25
N ALA A 174 -11.43 7.81 -18.19
CA ALA A 174 -10.94 6.51 -18.64
C ALA A 174 -10.56 6.55 -20.13
N ASP A 175 -11.39 7.15 -20.99
CA ASP A 175 -11.07 7.34 -22.42
C ASP A 175 -9.79 8.16 -22.62
N ALA A 176 -9.64 9.27 -21.89
CA ALA A 176 -8.43 10.08 -21.94
C ALA A 176 -7.19 9.29 -21.49
N CYS A 177 -7.28 8.50 -20.42
CA CYS A 177 -6.19 7.64 -19.96
C CYS A 177 -5.83 6.56 -20.99
N LYS A 178 -6.83 5.79 -21.46
CA LYS A 178 -6.66 4.73 -22.46
C LYS A 178 -6.01 5.22 -23.74
N SER A 179 -6.25 6.47 -24.13
CA SER A 179 -5.64 7.05 -25.33
C SER A 179 -4.11 7.01 -25.33
N PHE A 180 -3.45 6.89 -24.18
CA PHE A 180 -1.99 6.77 -24.07
C PHE A 180 -1.47 5.33 -24.22
N ALA A 181 -2.32 4.32 -24.14
CA ALA A 181 -1.89 2.93 -24.10
C ALA A 181 -1.44 2.42 -25.48
N ALA A 182 -0.40 1.58 -25.51
CA ALA A 182 0.15 1.00 -26.72
C ALA A 182 -0.85 0.08 -27.46
N ASN A 183 -1.73 -0.59 -26.71
CA ASN A 183 -2.69 -1.56 -27.23
C ASN A 183 -4.13 -1.02 -27.26
N VAL A 184 -4.32 0.30 -27.27
CA VAL A 184 -5.64 0.91 -27.35
C VAL A 184 -6.27 0.70 -28.72
N ASP A 185 -7.54 0.32 -28.75
CA ASP A 185 -8.36 0.54 -29.93
C ASP A 185 -8.89 1.98 -29.91
N ILE A 186 -8.42 2.79 -30.84
CA ILE A 186 -8.81 4.21 -30.92
C ILE A 186 -10.30 4.38 -31.27
N GLU A 187 -10.92 3.36 -31.87
CA GLU A 187 -12.36 3.36 -32.20
C GLU A 187 -13.24 3.12 -30.95
N ASP A 188 -12.69 2.48 -29.92
CA ASP A 188 -13.35 2.28 -28.63
C ASP A 188 -13.33 3.51 -27.72
N LEU A 189 -12.60 4.55 -28.10
CA LEU A 189 -12.54 5.81 -27.34
C LEU A 189 -13.81 6.63 -27.60
N GLY A 190 -14.47 7.05 -26.52
CA GLY A 190 -15.72 7.78 -26.59
C GLY A 190 -15.61 9.21 -27.13
N LEU A 191 -16.70 9.97 -26.92
CA LEU A 191 -16.86 11.35 -27.39
C LEU A 191 -15.64 12.24 -27.08
N ASN A 192 -15.12 12.91 -28.10
CA ASN A 192 -13.98 13.82 -28.01
C ASN A 192 -14.01 14.89 -29.12
N PHE A 193 -13.13 15.89 -29.00
CA PHE A 193 -13.00 17.01 -29.94
C PHE A 193 -12.03 16.75 -31.11
N PHE A 194 -11.20 15.71 -31.01
CA PHE A 194 -10.11 15.50 -31.97
C PHE A 194 -10.60 14.94 -33.31
N TRP A 195 -11.66 14.14 -33.32
CA TRP A 195 -12.19 13.53 -34.55
C TRP A 195 -13.71 13.31 -34.50
N LYS A 196 -14.27 13.00 -35.68
CA LYS A 196 -15.63 12.50 -35.85
C LYS A 196 -15.62 10.97 -35.96
N ASN A 197 -16.74 10.32 -35.64
CA ASN A 197 -16.82 8.84 -35.67
C ASN A 197 -16.48 8.26 -37.06
N GLU A 198 -16.87 8.96 -38.13
CA GLU A 198 -16.69 8.60 -39.54
C GLU A 198 -15.25 8.80 -40.05
N ASP A 199 -14.38 9.51 -39.30
CA ASP A 199 -12.99 9.73 -39.71
C ASP A 199 -12.22 8.38 -39.75
N SER A 200 -11.32 8.24 -40.73
CA SER A 200 -10.47 7.04 -40.82
C SER A 200 -9.49 6.95 -39.64
N LYS A 201 -9.04 5.73 -39.32
CA LYS A 201 -8.08 5.48 -38.23
C LYS A 201 -6.81 6.35 -38.34
N GLU A 202 -6.29 6.54 -39.54
CA GLU A 202 -5.10 7.38 -39.79
C GLU A 202 -5.35 8.85 -39.45
N VAL A 203 -6.54 9.37 -39.79
CA VAL A 203 -6.94 10.74 -39.44
C VAL A 203 -7.11 10.90 -37.93
N LYS A 204 -7.70 9.90 -37.25
CA LYS A 204 -7.82 9.89 -35.79
C LYS A 204 -6.44 9.94 -35.10
N LEU A 205 -5.50 9.12 -35.57
CA LEU A 205 -4.13 9.06 -35.02
C LEU A 205 -3.34 10.36 -35.21
N THR A 206 -3.48 11.02 -36.36
CA THR A 206 -2.76 12.27 -36.66
C THR A 206 -3.29 13.48 -35.88
N ARG A 207 -4.57 13.47 -35.51
CA ARG A 207 -5.20 14.56 -34.73
C ARG A 207 -5.09 14.40 -33.22
N LEU A 208 -4.79 13.19 -32.73
CA LEU A 208 -4.57 12.95 -31.32
C LEU A 208 -3.24 13.61 -30.88
N PRO A 209 -3.23 14.46 -29.84
CA PRO A 209 -2.00 15.10 -29.38
C PRO A 209 -0.92 14.08 -29.04
N SER A 210 0.23 14.12 -29.72
CA SER A 210 1.26 13.08 -29.62
C SER A 210 1.98 13.10 -28.27
N TYR A 211 2.15 11.92 -27.66
CA TYR A 211 3.02 11.75 -26.49
C TYR A 211 4.44 11.35 -26.93
N ASP A 212 5.44 12.15 -26.56
CA ASP A 212 6.86 11.82 -26.72
C ASP A 212 7.52 11.74 -25.34
N PRO A 213 7.95 10.55 -24.91
CA PRO A 213 8.62 10.40 -23.62
C PRO A 213 9.94 11.19 -23.58
N ASN A 214 10.67 11.36 -24.69
CA ASN A 214 11.99 12.00 -24.66
C ASN A 214 11.96 13.52 -24.47
N HIS A 215 10.83 14.17 -24.80
CA HIS A 215 10.70 15.63 -24.77
C HIS A 215 10.06 16.17 -23.48
N GLN A 216 9.60 15.30 -22.56
CA GLN A 216 8.63 15.68 -21.53
C GLN A 216 8.98 15.21 -20.11
N PHE A 217 10.15 14.62 -19.88
CA PHE A 217 10.61 14.32 -18.53
C PHE A 217 11.45 15.46 -18.00
N HIS A 218 10.94 16.15 -16.97
CA HIS A 218 11.83 16.85 -16.06
C HIS A 218 12.76 15.82 -15.45
N THR A 219 14.02 15.84 -15.90
CA THR A 219 15.07 15.01 -15.33
C THR A 219 15.26 15.40 -13.86
N PHE A 220 15.49 14.39 -13.02
CA PHE A 220 15.78 14.63 -11.61
C PHE A 220 16.91 15.66 -11.49
N PRO A 221 16.72 16.78 -10.76
CA PRO A 221 17.63 17.91 -10.83
C PRO A 221 19.08 17.56 -10.51
N GLU A 222 20.00 17.97 -11.39
CA GLU A 222 21.44 17.66 -11.25
C GLU A 222 22.05 18.22 -9.96
N PHE A 223 21.53 19.35 -9.46
CA PHE A 223 21.98 19.90 -8.17
C PHE A 223 21.65 18.96 -7.00
N LEU A 224 20.49 18.27 -7.04
CA LEU A 224 20.13 17.28 -6.04
C LEU A 224 21.02 16.04 -6.16
N LYS A 225 21.28 15.54 -7.38
CA LYS A 225 22.19 14.40 -7.58
C LYS A 225 23.58 14.69 -7.01
N LYS A 226 24.14 15.86 -7.35
CA LYS A 226 25.45 16.30 -6.84
C LYS A 226 25.45 16.42 -5.32
N GLY A 227 24.45 17.08 -4.74
CA GLY A 227 24.36 17.25 -3.29
C GLY A 227 24.18 15.93 -2.53
N ILE A 228 23.44 14.97 -3.08
CA ILE A 228 23.29 13.63 -2.50
C ILE A 228 24.61 12.85 -2.59
N LYS A 229 25.28 12.84 -3.75
CA LYS A 229 26.58 12.15 -3.93
C LYS A 229 27.67 12.70 -3.00
N LEU A 230 27.63 13.99 -2.71
CA LEU A 230 28.57 14.68 -1.80
C LEU A 230 28.17 14.58 -0.31
N GLY A 231 27.04 13.94 0.02
CA GLY A 231 26.56 13.83 1.40
C GLY A 231 26.00 15.12 2.01
N MET A 232 25.95 16.22 1.25
CA MET A 232 25.55 17.56 1.72
C MET A 232 24.06 17.70 2.05
N ILE A 233 23.23 16.75 1.57
CA ILE A 233 21.78 16.78 1.75
C ILE A 233 21.33 15.75 2.82
N LEU A 234 22.25 14.94 3.37
CA LEU A 234 21.95 13.94 4.40
C LEU A 234 22.15 14.51 5.81
N ASN A 235 21.34 15.52 6.16
CA ASN A 235 21.38 16.10 7.50
C ASN A 235 20.72 15.15 8.50
N ARG A 236 21.49 14.68 9.49
CA ARG A 236 21.02 13.77 10.56
C ARG A 236 19.99 14.44 11.48
N ARG A 237 20.04 15.77 11.57
CA ARG A 237 19.11 16.61 12.32
C ARG A 237 18.78 17.85 11.49
N ILE A 238 17.48 18.12 11.36
CA ILE A 238 16.94 19.32 10.72
C ILE A 238 15.89 19.85 11.69
N TYR A 239 16.17 20.95 12.39
CA TYR A 239 15.28 21.48 13.44
C TYR A 239 15.00 20.44 14.55
N SER A 240 13.72 20.20 14.86
CA SER A 240 13.24 19.12 15.74
C SER A 240 12.92 17.82 15.00
N TRP A 241 13.53 17.58 13.85
CA TRP A 241 13.44 16.35 13.07
C TRP A 241 14.77 15.58 13.12
N TYR A 242 14.73 14.33 13.56
CA TYR A 242 15.89 13.46 13.77
C TYR A 242 15.80 12.25 12.86
N SER A 243 16.90 11.89 12.18
CA SER A 243 16.93 10.79 11.21
C SER A 243 18.01 9.77 11.60
N PRO A 244 17.78 8.94 12.64
CA PRO A 244 18.74 7.93 13.07
C PRO A 244 19.00 6.88 11.98
N THR A 245 20.22 6.38 11.94
CA THR A 245 20.71 5.43 10.94
C THR A 245 20.88 4.01 11.48
N SER A 246 20.74 3.82 12.79
CA SER A 246 20.76 2.51 13.44
C SER A 246 19.75 2.42 14.58
N LEU A 247 19.47 1.20 15.03
CA LEU A 247 18.59 0.96 16.18
C LEU A 247 19.19 1.50 17.49
N GLU A 248 20.51 1.45 17.63
CA GLU A 248 21.23 1.97 18.79
C GLU A 248 21.11 3.50 18.86
N GLU A 249 21.29 4.20 17.73
CA GLU A 249 21.10 5.66 17.66
C GLU A 249 19.66 6.05 18.02
N LEU A 250 18.67 5.29 17.53
CA LEU A 250 17.26 5.49 17.87
C LEU A 250 17.00 5.31 19.38
N GLN A 251 17.55 4.27 19.99
CA GLN A 251 17.39 4.03 21.43
C GLN A 251 18.01 5.15 22.26
N CYS A 252 19.23 5.59 21.93
CA CYS A 252 19.88 6.73 22.58
C CYS A 252 19.04 8.02 22.47
N LEU A 253 18.43 8.29 21.31
CA LEU A 253 17.54 9.44 21.14
C LEU A 253 16.31 9.34 22.04
N LEU A 254 15.66 8.18 22.08
CA LEU A 254 14.48 7.94 22.93
C LEU A 254 14.81 8.09 24.42
N GLU A 255 15.96 7.57 24.87
CA GLU A 255 16.46 7.76 26.23
C GLU A 255 16.72 9.23 26.56
N SER A 256 17.35 9.97 25.62
CA SER A 256 17.67 11.38 25.82
C SER A 256 16.41 12.23 26.00
N PHE A 257 15.36 11.97 25.20
CA PHE A 257 14.13 12.74 25.24
C PHE A 257 13.24 12.38 26.44
N GLU A 258 13.39 11.19 27.01
CA GLU A 258 12.71 10.81 28.25
C GLU A 258 13.15 11.67 29.44
N ASN A 259 14.44 12.02 29.49
CA ASN A 259 14.99 12.87 30.54
C ASN A 259 14.47 14.32 30.46
N GLU A 260 13.91 14.72 29.32
CA GLU A 260 13.32 16.04 29.10
C GLU A 260 11.82 16.02 29.43
N LYS A 261 11.46 16.52 30.63
CA LYS A 261 10.06 16.53 31.09
C LYS A 261 9.15 17.33 30.14
N GLY A 262 8.03 16.71 29.74
CA GLY A 262 6.95 17.35 28.99
C GLY A 262 7.10 17.33 27.47
N ILE A 263 8.16 16.72 26.93
CA ILE A 263 8.38 16.62 25.49
C ILE A 263 7.57 15.47 24.89
N ARG A 264 6.81 15.77 23.83
CA ARG A 264 6.11 14.77 23.02
C ARG A 264 6.93 14.44 21.79
N VAL A 265 7.26 13.15 21.65
CA VAL A 265 8.03 12.61 20.53
C VAL A 265 7.11 11.83 19.59
N LYS A 266 7.27 12.06 18.29
CA LYS A 266 6.59 11.31 17.24
C LYS A 266 7.57 10.43 16.47
N LEU A 267 7.33 9.12 16.45
CA LEU A 267 7.98 8.23 15.50
C LEU A 267 7.26 8.29 14.15
N VAL A 268 8.03 8.48 13.08
CA VAL A 268 7.50 8.65 11.73
C VAL A 268 8.24 7.73 10.76
N VAL A 269 7.48 6.97 9.99
CA VAL A 269 7.97 6.40 8.71
C VAL A 269 7.30 7.19 7.58
N SER A 270 5.98 7.23 7.65
CA SER A 270 5.15 8.22 6.98
C SER A 270 4.12 8.75 7.97
N ASN A 271 3.22 9.58 7.49
CA ASN A 271 2.22 10.23 8.32
C ASN A 271 0.79 9.89 7.85
N THR A 272 0.63 8.77 7.14
CA THR A 272 -0.66 8.34 6.57
C THR A 272 -1.72 7.96 7.61
N GLY A 273 -1.31 7.51 8.79
CA GLY A 273 -2.22 7.21 9.90
C GLY A 273 -3.05 8.42 10.35
N THR A 274 -2.53 9.63 10.21
CA THR A 274 -3.25 10.89 10.51
C THR A 274 -4.40 11.18 9.56
N GLY A 275 -4.43 10.51 8.42
CA GLY A 275 -5.60 10.53 7.54
C GLY A 275 -6.81 9.95 8.26
N TYR A 276 -6.61 8.88 9.03
CA TYR A 276 -7.68 8.17 9.73
C TYR A 276 -7.87 8.64 11.18
N TYR A 277 -6.79 8.65 11.98
CA TYR A 277 -6.81 9.14 13.35
C TYR A 277 -6.24 10.56 13.41
N LYS A 278 -7.11 11.57 13.53
CA LYS A 278 -6.66 12.95 13.61
C LYS A 278 -5.86 13.18 14.88
N GLU A 279 -4.68 13.78 14.71
CA GLU A 279 -3.86 14.21 15.83
C GLU A 279 -4.37 15.57 16.31
N LEU A 280 -4.85 15.60 17.55
CA LEU A 280 -5.36 16.82 18.18
C LEU A 280 -4.26 17.60 18.90
N GLU A 281 -3.11 16.95 19.13
CA GLU A 281 -2.01 17.46 19.91
C GLU A 281 -0.76 17.62 19.04
N LYS A 282 0.06 18.65 19.35
CA LYS A 282 1.32 18.91 18.64
C LYS A 282 2.47 18.11 19.25
N TYR A 283 3.37 17.62 18.40
CA TYR A 283 4.61 17.01 18.85
C TYR A 283 5.75 18.01 18.79
N ASP A 284 6.66 17.91 19.76
CA ASP A 284 7.81 18.81 19.85
C ASP A 284 8.99 18.28 19.03
N LYS A 285 9.12 16.96 18.97
CA LYS A 285 10.22 16.26 18.26
C LYS A 285 9.69 15.13 17.38
N TYR A 286 10.32 14.94 16.23
CA TYR A 286 9.97 13.94 15.23
C TYR A 286 11.19 13.07 14.94
N ILE A 287 11.01 11.75 14.91
CA ILE A 287 12.07 10.80 14.59
C ILE A 287 11.68 10.01 13.34
N ASP A 288 12.47 10.16 12.29
CA ASP A 288 12.31 9.49 11.00
C ASP A 288 13.03 8.15 10.97
N LEU A 289 12.24 7.09 10.90
CA LEU A 289 12.71 5.71 10.98
C LEU A 289 13.17 5.15 9.64
N ARG A 290 13.05 5.90 8.53
CA ARG A 290 13.32 5.41 7.16
C ARG A 290 14.80 5.18 6.84
N TYR A 291 15.70 5.58 7.73
CA TYR A 291 17.14 5.45 7.52
C TYR A 291 17.76 4.28 8.30
N ILE A 292 16.94 3.51 9.03
CA ILE A 292 17.38 2.33 9.80
C ILE A 292 17.21 1.06 8.94
N PRO A 293 18.30 0.40 8.49
CA PRO A 293 18.24 -0.73 7.56
C PRO A 293 17.39 -1.90 8.05
N GLU A 294 17.39 -2.19 9.35
CA GLU A 294 16.59 -3.24 9.98
C GLU A 294 15.08 -3.01 9.85
N LEU A 295 14.66 -1.76 9.74
CA LEU A 295 13.26 -1.38 9.58
C LEU A 295 12.86 -1.30 8.09
N THR A 296 13.80 -1.03 7.19
CA THR A 296 13.49 -0.80 5.77
C THR A 296 13.85 -1.93 4.83
N GLY A 297 14.47 -3.01 5.34
CA GLY A 297 14.84 -4.18 4.56
C GLY A 297 13.74 -5.25 4.48
N ILE A 298 13.83 -6.08 3.43
CA ILE A 298 13.11 -7.35 3.31
C ILE A 298 14.16 -8.46 3.21
N LYS A 299 14.06 -9.48 4.07
CA LYS A 299 14.95 -10.63 4.06
C LYS A 299 14.13 -11.89 3.82
N ARG A 300 14.60 -12.75 2.92
CA ARG A 300 13.99 -14.06 2.67
C ARG A 300 14.98 -15.13 3.11
N ASP A 301 14.50 -16.09 3.90
CA ASP A 301 15.23 -17.30 4.23
C ASP A 301 14.38 -18.53 3.89
N HIS A 302 14.88 -19.73 4.17
CA HIS A 302 14.22 -21.01 3.85
C HIS A 302 13.04 -21.34 4.78
N THR A 303 12.77 -20.51 5.79
CA THR A 303 11.74 -20.68 6.82
C THR A 303 10.74 -19.54 6.88
N SER A 304 11.09 -18.33 6.43
CA SER A 304 10.24 -17.15 6.55
C SER A 304 10.64 -16.02 5.61
N ILE A 305 9.69 -15.11 5.39
CA ILE A 305 9.89 -13.80 4.77
C ILE A 305 9.78 -12.75 5.88
N GLN A 306 10.89 -12.08 6.17
CA GLN A 306 10.97 -11.00 7.15
C GLN A 306 10.83 -9.65 6.44
N ILE A 307 9.83 -8.88 6.86
CA ILE A 307 9.51 -7.57 6.28
C ILE A 307 9.67 -6.51 7.37
N GLY A 308 10.62 -5.60 7.18
CA GLY A 308 10.86 -4.50 8.11
C GLY A 308 9.63 -3.60 8.30
N ALA A 309 9.47 -3.05 9.51
CA ALA A 309 8.32 -2.22 9.88
C ALA A 309 8.21 -0.90 9.09
N GLY A 310 9.33 -0.39 8.59
CA GLY A 310 9.43 0.79 7.73
C GLY A 310 9.20 0.52 6.25
N VAL A 311 9.10 -0.75 5.82
CA VAL A 311 8.83 -1.12 4.42
C VAL A 311 7.43 -0.65 4.03
N THR A 312 7.31 -0.02 2.86
CA THR A 312 6.01 0.46 2.35
C THR A 312 5.15 -0.70 1.87
N ILE A 313 3.83 -0.54 1.94
CA ILE A 313 2.89 -1.58 1.47
C ILE A 313 3.13 -1.90 -0.01
N THR A 314 3.44 -0.89 -0.84
CA THR A 314 3.79 -1.11 -2.26
C THR A 314 5.02 -2.00 -2.42
N LYS A 315 6.12 -1.73 -1.70
CA LYS A 315 7.32 -2.57 -1.74
C LYS A 315 7.06 -3.99 -1.21
N THR A 316 6.17 -4.13 -0.21
CA THR A 316 5.72 -5.44 0.24
C THR A 316 4.98 -6.19 -0.88
N ILE A 317 4.07 -5.54 -1.61
CA ILE A 317 3.34 -6.15 -2.73
C ILE A 317 4.31 -6.61 -3.83
N GLU A 318 5.23 -5.74 -4.23
CA GLU A 318 6.26 -6.05 -5.25
C GLU A 318 7.10 -7.25 -4.83
N SER A 319 7.61 -7.23 -3.59
CA SER A 319 8.38 -8.32 -3.02
C SER A 319 7.59 -9.64 -2.94
N LEU A 320 6.30 -9.62 -2.62
CA LEU A 320 5.49 -10.84 -2.61
C LEU A 320 5.22 -11.42 -4.01
N ARG A 321 5.41 -10.62 -5.07
CA ARG A 321 5.24 -11.01 -6.47
C ARG A 321 6.54 -11.37 -7.18
N GLU A 322 7.68 -10.96 -6.65
CA GLU A 322 8.98 -11.32 -7.21
C GLU A 322 9.13 -12.85 -7.30
N ASP A 323 9.35 -13.34 -8.53
CA ASP A 323 9.69 -14.73 -8.78
C ASP A 323 11.12 -14.99 -8.29
N SER A 324 11.26 -15.56 -7.10
CA SER A 324 12.51 -16.23 -6.76
C SER A 324 12.62 -17.48 -7.65
N SER A 325 13.70 -17.55 -8.43
CA SER A 325 14.06 -18.67 -9.32
C SER A 325 14.26 -20.00 -8.59
N ASP A 326 14.13 -20.02 -7.27
CA ASP A 326 14.17 -21.23 -6.47
C ASP A 326 12.80 -21.89 -6.30
N THR A 327 12.86 -23.21 -6.41
CA THR A 327 11.88 -24.30 -6.29
C THR A 327 11.03 -24.30 -5.00
N PHE A 328 10.66 -23.15 -4.45
CA PHE A 328 9.70 -23.04 -3.34
C PHE A 328 8.30 -23.34 -3.87
N LYS A 329 7.97 -24.63 -3.91
CA LYS A 329 6.66 -25.27 -4.15
C LYS A 329 5.56 -24.29 -4.58
N GLU A 330 5.10 -24.37 -5.83
CA GLU A 330 4.00 -23.58 -6.44
C GLU A 330 2.86 -23.13 -5.50
N GLN A 331 2.49 -23.94 -4.51
CA GLN A 331 1.53 -23.59 -3.47
C GLN A 331 1.93 -22.33 -2.65
N HIS A 332 3.20 -22.16 -2.28
CA HIS A 332 3.68 -20.96 -1.59
C HIS A 332 3.57 -19.72 -2.48
N LYS A 333 3.99 -19.82 -3.74
CA LYS A 333 3.83 -18.73 -4.71
C LYS A 333 2.36 -18.30 -4.83
N THR A 334 1.45 -19.27 -4.86
CA THR A 334 0.00 -19.02 -4.89
C THR A 334 -0.46 -18.25 -3.64
N VAL A 335 -0.02 -18.64 -2.43
CA VAL A 335 -0.34 -17.93 -1.18
C VAL A 335 0.19 -16.49 -1.22
N LEU A 336 1.46 -16.30 -1.56
CA LEU A 336 2.08 -14.96 -1.60
C LEU A 336 1.41 -14.05 -2.63
N SER A 337 1.07 -14.59 -3.81
CA SER A 337 0.31 -13.87 -4.85
C SER A 337 -1.08 -13.44 -4.35
N LYS A 338 -1.80 -14.31 -3.63
CA LYS A 338 -3.09 -13.95 -3.02
C LYS A 338 -2.96 -12.87 -1.95
N ILE A 339 -1.90 -12.91 -1.13
CA ILE A 339 -1.61 -11.83 -0.18
C ILE A 339 -1.40 -10.53 -0.95
N ALA A 340 -0.52 -10.51 -1.95
CA ALA A 340 -0.23 -9.33 -2.76
C ALA A 340 -1.51 -8.74 -3.39
N ASN A 341 -2.35 -9.59 -3.99
CA ASN A 341 -3.62 -9.19 -4.60
C ASN A 341 -4.61 -8.60 -3.58
N HIS A 342 -4.61 -9.08 -2.33
CA HIS A 342 -5.44 -8.48 -1.29
C HIS A 342 -4.87 -7.13 -0.83
N LEU A 343 -3.55 -7.02 -0.65
CA LEU A 343 -2.90 -5.78 -0.24
C LEU A 343 -3.11 -4.65 -1.27
N GLU A 344 -3.25 -4.94 -2.56
CA GLU A 344 -3.63 -3.96 -3.59
C GLU A 344 -5.01 -3.32 -3.39
N LYS A 345 -5.90 -3.99 -2.66
CA LYS A 345 -7.23 -3.47 -2.31
C LYS A 345 -7.18 -2.52 -1.10
N ILE A 346 -6.05 -2.40 -0.43
CA ILE A 346 -5.85 -1.53 0.74
C ILE A 346 -5.52 -0.12 0.25
N ALA A 347 -6.39 0.84 0.58
CA ALA A 347 -6.25 2.25 0.20
C ALA A 347 -5.98 2.44 -1.31
N SER A 348 -5.47 3.60 -1.71
CA SER A 348 -5.00 3.89 -3.07
C SER A 348 -3.48 3.70 -3.19
N GLY A 349 -2.97 3.64 -4.42
CA GLY A 349 -1.52 3.53 -4.68
C GLY A 349 -0.69 4.62 -4.01
N PHE A 350 -1.12 5.89 -4.11
CA PHE A 350 -0.42 7.02 -3.48
C PHE A 350 -0.47 7.03 -1.94
N ILE A 351 -1.32 6.20 -1.32
CA ILE A 351 -1.25 5.92 0.12
C ILE A 351 -0.29 4.76 0.38
N ARG A 352 -0.41 3.64 -0.35
CA ARG A 352 0.46 2.47 -0.20
C ARG A 352 1.95 2.76 -0.47
N ASN A 353 2.24 3.72 -1.34
CA ASN A 353 3.60 4.16 -1.65
C ASN A 353 4.30 4.84 -0.45
N SER A 354 3.56 5.25 0.57
CA SER A 354 4.11 5.87 1.79
C SER A 354 3.74 5.14 3.07
N ALA A 355 2.54 4.54 3.14
CA ALA A 355 2.11 3.75 4.30
C ALA A 355 3.03 2.55 4.50
N SER A 356 3.51 2.35 5.72
CA SER A 356 4.40 1.25 6.06
C SER A 356 3.64 0.08 6.68
N LEU A 357 4.20 -1.12 6.53
CA LEU A 357 3.67 -2.34 7.14
C LEU A 357 3.57 -2.17 8.67
N GLY A 358 4.63 -1.67 9.30
CA GLY A 358 4.68 -1.50 10.75
C GLY A 358 3.75 -0.42 11.26
N GLY A 359 3.61 0.70 10.54
CA GLY A 359 2.66 1.75 10.89
C GLY A 359 1.23 1.22 10.92
N ASN A 360 0.86 0.37 9.95
CA ASN A 360 -0.44 -0.28 9.90
C ASN A 360 -0.68 -1.24 11.09
N LEU A 361 0.31 -2.07 11.43
CA LEU A 361 0.22 -3.01 12.56
C LEU A 361 0.19 -2.29 13.92
N VAL A 362 0.99 -1.24 14.09
CA VAL A 362 0.95 -0.40 15.31
C VAL A 362 -0.40 0.30 15.43
N MET A 363 -0.99 0.80 14.34
CA MET A 363 -2.36 1.33 14.37
C MET A 363 -3.40 0.27 14.75
N ALA A 364 -3.25 -0.96 14.29
CA ALA A 364 -4.14 -2.07 14.64
C ALA A 364 -4.07 -2.36 16.16
N GLN A 365 -2.86 -2.39 16.70
CA GLN A 365 -2.60 -2.66 18.12
C GLN A 365 -3.03 -1.49 19.03
N ARG A 366 -2.59 -0.28 18.71
CA ARG A 366 -2.77 0.91 19.56
C ARG A 366 -4.15 1.53 19.46
N ASN A 367 -4.71 1.57 18.25
CA ASN A 367 -5.92 2.34 17.96
C ASN A 367 -7.11 1.47 17.53
N ARG A 368 -7.01 0.13 17.60
CA ARG A 368 -8.07 -0.81 17.16
C ARG A 368 -8.42 -0.64 15.67
N PHE A 369 -7.42 -0.29 14.86
CA PHE A 369 -7.62 -0.10 13.42
C PHE A 369 -8.03 -1.43 12.73
N PRO A 370 -9.10 -1.45 11.91
CA PRO A 370 -9.56 -2.65 11.19
C PRO A 370 -8.63 -2.99 10.03
N SER A 371 -7.46 -3.55 10.38
CA SER A 371 -6.37 -3.84 9.46
C SER A 371 -6.63 -5.13 8.65
N ASP A 372 -6.70 -4.98 7.32
CA ASP A 372 -6.60 -6.11 6.38
C ASP A 372 -5.27 -6.87 6.54
N ILE A 373 -4.16 -6.15 6.77
CA ILE A 373 -2.81 -6.72 6.93
C ILE A 373 -2.72 -7.61 8.17
N ALA A 374 -3.15 -7.12 9.32
CA ALA A 374 -3.11 -7.87 10.57
C ALA A 374 -3.93 -9.16 10.47
N THR A 375 -5.12 -9.08 9.86
CA THR A 375 -6.01 -10.23 9.64
C THR A 375 -5.33 -11.32 8.82
N ILE A 376 -4.70 -10.93 7.70
CA ILE A 376 -3.96 -11.86 6.84
C ILE A 376 -2.80 -12.49 7.61
N LEU A 377 -1.98 -11.68 8.27
CA LEU A 377 -0.77 -12.17 8.94
C LEU A 377 -1.10 -13.11 10.11
N ILE A 378 -2.21 -12.91 10.82
CA ILE A 378 -2.68 -13.83 11.87
C ILE A 378 -3.10 -15.18 11.29
N ALA A 379 -3.82 -15.21 10.17
CA ALA A 379 -4.18 -16.47 9.49
C ALA A 379 -2.95 -17.31 9.11
N LEU A 380 -1.85 -16.62 8.84
CA LEU A 380 -0.56 -17.20 8.45
C LEU A 380 0.32 -17.57 9.65
N ASP A 381 -0.16 -17.42 10.88
CA ASP A 381 0.62 -17.63 12.12
C ASP A 381 1.93 -16.82 12.16
N SER A 382 1.88 -15.59 11.65
CA SER A 382 3.03 -14.70 11.60
C SER A 382 3.51 -14.27 12.98
N THR A 383 4.80 -13.95 13.07
CA THR A 383 5.43 -13.39 14.28
C THR A 383 5.94 -11.97 14.01
N VAL A 384 6.20 -11.22 15.06
CA VAL A 384 6.81 -9.89 14.99
C VAL A 384 8.01 -9.81 15.93
N ASP A 385 9.04 -9.10 15.49
CA ASP A 385 10.13 -8.69 16.37
C ASP A 385 9.83 -7.30 16.92
N VAL A 386 9.88 -7.17 18.23
CA VAL A 386 9.63 -5.92 18.95
C VAL A 386 10.81 -5.59 19.84
N ILE A 387 11.02 -4.30 20.08
CA ILE A 387 11.93 -3.79 21.11
C ILE A 387 11.05 -3.14 22.17
N ILE A 388 11.09 -3.67 23.39
CA ILE A 388 10.35 -3.16 24.55
C ILE A 388 11.36 -3.01 25.69
N SER A 389 11.44 -1.83 26.29
CA SER A 389 12.41 -1.54 27.36
C SER A 389 13.84 -1.96 26.99
N TYR A 390 14.26 -1.61 25.77
CA TYR A 390 15.59 -1.93 25.20
C TYR A 390 15.89 -3.42 24.99
N ARG A 391 14.90 -4.31 25.19
CA ARG A 391 15.03 -5.74 24.93
C ARG A 391 14.32 -6.12 23.65
N ARG A 392 15.01 -6.89 22.82
CA ARG A 392 14.44 -7.44 21.59
C ARG A 392 13.77 -8.78 21.89
N GLU A 393 12.52 -8.91 21.48
CA GLU A 393 11.73 -10.13 21.65
C GLU A 393 11.01 -10.48 20.34
N THR A 394 10.82 -11.77 20.10
CA THR A 394 9.97 -12.28 19.01
C THR A 394 8.69 -12.82 19.62
N ILE A 395 7.53 -12.28 19.20
CA ILE A 395 6.22 -12.67 19.72
C ILE A 395 5.26 -13.00 18.57
N LYS A 396 4.23 -13.82 18.86
CA LYS A 396 3.15 -14.06 17.89
C LYS A 396 2.40 -12.75 17.61
N LEU A 397 1.99 -12.54 16.36
CA LEU A 397 1.28 -11.32 15.99
C LEU A 397 -0.05 -11.17 16.75
N GLU A 398 -0.78 -12.27 16.97
CA GLU A 398 -2.02 -12.24 17.76
C GLU A 398 -1.76 -11.73 19.18
N LYS A 399 -0.72 -12.23 19.85
CA LYS A 399 -0.30 -11.75 21.18
C LYS A 399 0.11 -10.27 21.13
N PHE A 400 0.83 -9.84 20.10
CA PHE A 400 1.20 -8.42 19.92
C PHE A 400 -0.02 -7.50 19.91
N LEU A 401 -1.10 -7.89 19.21
CA LEU A 401 -2.33 -7.09 19.14
C LEU A 401 -3.08 -7.00 20.47
N GLU A 402 -2.92 -8.00 21.34
CA GLU A 402 -3.52 -8.06 22.69
C GLU A 402 -2.72 -7.29 23.76
N MET A 403 -1.47 -6.94 23.46
CA MET A 403 -0.62 -6.21 24.40
C MET A 403 -1.18 -4.81 24.71
N PRO A 404 -0.83 -4.22 25.87
CA PRO A 404 -1.08 -2.81 26.13
C PRO A 404 -0.53 -1.93 25.01
N ALA A 405 -1.21 -0.82 24.72
CA ALA A 405 -0.86 0.11 23.65
C ALA A 405 0.65 0.42 23.66
N PHE A 406 1.29 0.24 22.50
CA PHE A 406 2.71 0.58 22.34
C PHE A 406 2.97 2.01 22.78
N ASP A 407 3.88 2.16 23.75
CA ASP A 407 4.33 3.46 24.22
C ASP A 407 5.33 4.07 23.22
N SER A 408 5.79 5.29 23.49
CA SER A 408 6.77 5.98 22.64
C SER A 408 8.16 5.35 22.64
N LYS A 409 8.40 4.33 23.48
CA LYS A 409 9.70 3.64 23.64
C LYS A 409 9.74 2.30 22.93
N SER A 410 8.56 1.75 22.65
CA SER A 410 8.40 0.44 22.03
C SER A 410 8.48 0.56 20.51
N ILE A 411 9.30 -0.29 19.89
CA ILE A 411 9.55 -0.27 18.45
C ILE A 411 9.14 -1.60 17.86
N LEU A 412 8.26 -1.58 16.87
CA LEU A 412 8.03 -2.72 16.00
C LEU A 412 9.15 -2.75 14.97
N VAL A 413 9.95 -3.82 14.95
CA VAL A 413 11.13 -3.92 14.07
C VAL A 413 10.76 -4.53 12.72
N ASN A 414 10.07 -5.67 12.73
CA ASN A 414 9.66 -6.39 11.53
C ASN A 414 8.52 -7.36 11.81
N ALA A 415 7.85 -7.80 10.75
CA ALA A 415 6.94 -8.93 10.76
C ALA A 415 7.54 -10.09 9.93
N LYS A 416 7.31 -11.33 10.37
CA LYS A 416 7.80 -12.56 9.74
C LYS A 416 6.63 -13.42 9.29
N ILE A 417 6.53 -13.63 7.98
CA ILE A 417 5.59 -14.56 7.35
C ILE A 417 6.28 -15.92 7.24
N PRO A 418 5.79 -16.98 7.90
CA PRO A 418 6.42 -18.29 7.80
C PRO A 418 6.26 -18.90 6.41
N LEU A 419 7.23 -19.72 6.00
CA LEU A 419 7.14 -20.62 4.87
C LEU A 419 6.75 -22.01 5.38
N TRP A 420 5.58 -22.49 4.97
CA TRP A 420 5.01 -23.71 5.52
C TRP A 420 5.71 -24.97 5.00
N LYS A 421 5.90 -25.95 5.89
CA LYS A 421 6.27 -27.31 5.50
C LYS A 421 5.04 -28.19 5.76
N PRO A 422 4.58 -29.01 4.79
CA PRO A 422 3.45 -29.89 5.02
C PRO A 422 3.69 -30.77 6.25
N THR A 423 2.74 -30.75 7.18
CA THR A 423 2.73 -31.58 8.40
C THR A 423 2.41 -33.04 8.11
N CYS A 424 1.90 -33.35 6.91
CA CYS A 424 1.64 -34.71 6.45
C CYS A 424 2.87 -35.66 6.58
N ASN A 425 2.63 -36.90 7.00
CA ASN A 425 3.63 -37.99 7.09
C ASN A 425 4.38 -38.23 5.78
N ALA A 426 5.63 -38.71 5.82
CA ALA A 426 6.50 -38.89 4.65
C ALA A 426 5.86 -39.69 3.49
N SER A 427 4.97 -40.65 3.78
CA SER A 427 4.21 -41.43 2.81
C SER A 427 2.99 -40.70 2.21
N SER A 428 2.44 -39.68 2.89
CA SER A 428 1.25 -38.91 2.49
C SER A 428 1.58 -37.48 2.02
N ARG A 429 2.85 -37.05 2.12
CA ARG A 429 3.31 -35.71 1.69
C ARG A 429 2.98 -35.37 0.23
N LYS A 430 2.85 -36.36 -0.65
CA LYS A 430 2.50 -36.14 -2.07
C LYS A 430 1.07 -35.64 -2.27
N ASN A 431 0.16 -35.86 -1.32
CA ASN A 431 -1.26 -35.55 -1.46
C ASN A 431 -1.73 -34.42 -0.53
N CYS A 432 -0.82 -33.80 0.21
CA CYS A 432 -1.14 -32.70 1.11
C CYS A 432 -1.26 -31.39 0.30
N LYS A 433 -2.41 -30.71 0.39
CA LYS A 433 -2.67 -29.46 -0.33
C LYS A 433 -2.84 -28.31 0.65
N ILE A 434 -2.10 -27.22 0.42
CA ILE A 434 -2.32 -25.94 1.10
C ILE A 434 -3.39 -25.17 0.34
N MET A 435 -4.38 -24.66 1.07
CA MET A 435 -5.40 -23.76 0.57
C MET A 435 -5.35 -22.47 1.39
N PHE A 436 -5.33 -21.34 0.71
CA PHE A 436 -5.38 -20.02 1.35
C PHE A 436 -6.33 -19.13 0.57
N GLU A 437 -7.28 -18.53 1.25
CA GLU A 437 -8.22 -17.57 0.67
C GLU A 437 -8.34 -16.33 1.57
N THR A 438 -8.62 -15.21 0.93
CA THR A 438 -8.88 -13.95 1.64
C THR A 438 -10.19 -13.36 1.16
N TYR A 439 -10.94 -12.79 2.10
CA TYR A 439 -12.27 -12.26 1.88
C TYR A 439 -12.37 -10.83 2.38
N ARG A 440 -13.16 -10.02 1.68
CA ARG A 440 -13.34 -8.62 2.01
C ARG A 440 -14.69 -8.14 1.51
N ALA A 441 -15.55 -7.71 2.42
CA ALA A 441 -16.77 -6.99 2.09
C ALA A 441 -16.58 -5.52 2.47
N SER A 442 -16.68 -4.62 1.51
CA SER A 442 -16.51 -3.17 1.69
C SER A 442 -17.56 -2.42 0.85
N PRO A 443 -17.84 -1.14 1.17
CA PRO A 443 -18.71 -0.31 0.33
C PRO A 443 -18.22 -0.16 -1.12
N ARG A 444 -16.92 -0.40 -1.36
CA ARG A 444 -16.26 -0.34 -2.67
C ARG A 444 -15.32 -1.53 -2.83
N PRO A 445 -15.48 -2.37 -3.86
CA PRO A 445 -14.75 -3.64 -3.98
C PRO A 445 -13.26 -3.45 -4.33
N LEU A 446 -12.92 -2.38 -5.06
CA LEU A 446 -11.56 -2.13 -5.58
C LEU A 446 -10.69 -1.23 -4.68
N GLY A 447 -11.06 -1.06 -3.41
CA GLY A 447 -10.27 -0.34 -2.41
C GLY A 447 -10.76 1.06 -2.06
N ASN A 448 -9.89 1.83 -1.40
CA ASN A 448 -10.19 3.19 -0.90
C ASN A 448 -11.47 3.29 -0.05
N ALA A 449 -11.76 2.21 0.68
CA ALA A 449 -12.84 2.11 1.66
C ALA A 449 -12.44 1.06 2.69
N LEU A 450 -12.83 1.28 3.96
CA LEU A 450 -12.71 0.25 4.98
C LEU A 450 -13.69 -0.89 4.72
N SER A 451 -13.30 -2.10 5.11
CA SER A 451 -14.17 -3.26 5.06
C SER A 451 -15.19 -3.22 6.21
N TYR A 452 -16.39 -3.72 5.94
CA TYR A 452 -17.35 -4.10 6.98
C TYR A 452 -16.83 -5.32 7.76
N LEU A 453 -16.27 -6.27 7.03
CA LEU A 453 -15.55 -7.43 7.54
C LEU A 453 -14.53 -7.88 6.47
N ASN A 454 -13.36 -8.27 6.94
CA ASN A 454 -12.37 -9.01 6.18
C ASN A 454 -12.03 -10.31 6.92
N ALA A 455 -11.54 -11.29 6.18
CA ALA A 455 -11.14 -12.58 6.71
C ALA A 455 -10.00 -13.16 5.88
N ALA A 456 -9.21 -14.03 6.50
CA ALA A 456 -8.17 -14.78 5.83
C ALA A 456 -8.14 -16.19 6.40
N PHE A 457 -8.27 -17.18 5.54
CA PHE A 457 -8.36 -18.58 5.92
C PHE A 457 -7.22 -19.37 5.30
N PHE A 458 -6.53 -20.13 6.13
CA PHE A 458 -5.45 -21.03 5.74
C PHE A 458 -5.83 -22.44 6.14
N ALA A 459 -5.68 -23.41 5.25
CA ALA A 459 -5.92 -24.82 5.57
C ALA A 459 -4.87 -25.72 4.93
N GLU A 460 -4.46 -26.74 5.67
CA GLU A 460 -3.73 -27.88 5.16
C GLU A 460 -4.67 -29.07 5.09
N LEU A 461 -4.86 -29.60 3.89
CA LEU A 461 -5.88 -30.60 3.58
C LEU A 461 -5.22 -31.87 3.05
N SER A 462 -5.81 -33.03 3.36
CA SER A 462 -5.43 -34.31 2.76
C SER A 462 -6.65 -35.08 2.25
N PRO A 463 -6.51 -35.84 1.16
CA PRO A 463 -7.55 -36.77 0.76
C PRO A 463 -7.65 -37.90 1.78
N CYS A 464 -8.88 -38.29 2.01
CA CYS A 464 -9.30 -39.39 2.85
C CYS A 464 -8.82 -40.74 2.29
N LYS A 465 -8.48 -41.69 3.17
CA LYS A 465 -7.92 -42.99 2.76
C LYS A 465 -8.92 -43.93 2.11
N THR A 466 -10.23 -43.70 2.30
CA THR A 466 -11.29 -44.68 2.00
C THR A 466 -12.48 -44.12 1.21
N SER A 467 -12.48 -42.83 0.87
CA SER A 467 -13.54 -42.18 0.06
C SER A 467 -13.02 -40.89 -0.59
N ASP A 468 -13.80 -40.27 -1.48
CA ASP A 468 -13.54 -38.94 -2.07
C ASP A 468 -13.72 -37.79 -1.06
N CYS A 469 -13.41 -38.05 0.21
CA CYS A 469 -13.60 -37.15 1.33
C CYS A 469 -12.32 -36.32 1.58
N ILE A 470 -12.46 -35.09 2.11
CA ILE A 470 -11.30 -34.25 2.47
C ILE A 470 -11.17 -34.19 3.99
N THR A 471 -9.98 -34.46 4.50
CA THR A 471 -9.63 -34.35 5.91
C THR A 471 -8.83 -33.07 6.16
N VAL A 472 -9.18 -32.34 7.22
CA VAL A 472 -8.47 -31.12 7.64
C VAL A 472 -7.31 -31.50 8.56
N ASN A 473 -6.06 -31.24 8.14
CA ASN A 473 -4.88 -31.50 8.96
C ASN A 473 -4.58 -30.33 9.90
N SER A 474 -4.74 -29.11 9.38
CA SER A 474 -4.60 -27.85 10.11
C SER A 474 -5.48 -26.81 9.44
N ILE A 475 -6.07 -25.89 10.21
CA ILE A 475 -6.85 -24.77 9.68
C ILE A 475 -6.76 -23.57 10.60
N HIS A 476 -6.60 -22.39 10.00
CA HIS A 476 -6.66 -21.09 10.67
C HIS A 476 -7.78 -20.27 10.04
N LEU A 477 -8.69 -19.78 10.87
CA LEU A 477 -9.87 -19.02 10.51
C LEU A 477 -9.77 -17.63 11.13
N ALA A 478 -9.03 -16.72 10.50
CA ALA A 478 -8.86 -15.35 10.99
C ALA A 478 -9.94 -14.42 10.45
N PHE A 479 -10.50 -13.62 11.35
CA PHE A 479 -11.45 -12.55 11.06
C PHE A 479 -10.85 -11.23 11.55
N GLY A 480 -10.96 -10.15 10.77
CA GLY A 480 -10.40 -8.87 11.20
C GLY A 480 -11.20 -8.20 12.29
N ALA A 481 -10.83 -6.99 12.70
CA ALA A 481 -11.60 -6.28 13.71
C ALA A 481 -12.99 -5.90 13.15
N TYR A 482 -14.00 -6.69 13.50
CA TYR A 482 -15.37 -6.59 12.95
C TYR A 482 -16.32 -5.83 13.89
N GLY A 483 -15.77 -4.95 14.72
CA GLY A 483 -16.43 -4.43 15.92
C GLY A 483 -15.84 -4.99 17.20
N SER A 484 -14.77 -5.78 17.12
CA SER A 484 -13.91 -6.19 18.22
C SER A 484 -12.67 -5.30 18.31
N LYS A 485 -11.89 -5.41 19.40
CA LYS A 485 -10.65 -4.65 19.60
C LYS A 485 -9.57 -4.91 18.55
N HIS A 486 -9.44 -6.15 18.08
CA HIS A 486 -8.43 -6.56 17.11
C HIS A 486 -8.93 -7.74 16.27
N ALA A 487 -8.16 -8.08 15.23
CA ALA A 487 -8.35 -9.31 14.48
C ALA A 487 -8.11 -10.54 15.38
N THR A 488 -8.86 -11.60 15.15
CA THR A 488 -8.88 -12.80 16.01
C THR A 488 -9.09 -14.07 15.19
N ARG A 489 -8.60 -15.20 15.71
CA ARG A 489 -8.90 -16.53 15.18
C ARG A 489 -10.12 -17.17 15.83
N ALA A 490 -10.92 -17.89 15.04
CA ALA A 490 -12.01 -18.71 15.56
C ALA A 490 -11.49 -20.05 16.12
N ARG A 491 -10.68 -20.00 17.19
CA ARG A 491 -9.94 -21.15 17.79
C ARG A 491 -10.83 -22.38 18.05
N ASN A 492 -12.00 -22.17 18.62
CA ASN A 492 -12.94 -23.28 18.91
C ASN A 492 -13.40 -23.99 17.63
N ALA A 493 -13.62 -23.25 16.53
CA ALA A 493 -13.98 -23.82 15.24
C ALA A 493 -12.80 -24.53 14.57
N GLU A 494 -11.60 -23.97 14.71
CA GLU A 494 -10.36 -24.59 14.20
C GLU A 494 -10.09 -25.94 14.90
N GLU A 495 -10.12 -25.97 16.24
CA GLU A 495 -9.95 -27.18 17.05
C GLU A 495 -10.99 -28.25 16.73
N PHE A 496 -12.23 -27.85 16.46
CA PHE A 496 -13.29 -28.76 16.05
C PHE A 496 -13.01 -29.42 14.69
N LEU A 497 -12.48 -28.66 13.72
CA LEU A 497 -12.24 -29.13 12.36
C LEU A 497 -11.01 -30.03 12.22
N VAL A 498 -9.95 -29.79 13.01
CA VAL A 498 -8.70 -30.55 12.90
C VAL A 498 -8.94 -32.04 13.11
N GLY A 499 -8.46 -32.85 12.15
CA GLY A 499 -8.60 -34.30 12.13
C GLY A 499 -9.95 -34.82 11.62
N ARG A 500 -10.94 -33.95 11.38
CA ARG A 500 -12.26 -34.34 10.86
C ARG A 500 -12.28 -34.35 9.33
N THR A 501 -13.14 -35.23 8.81
CA THR A 501 -13.59 -35.19 7.42
C THR A 501 -14.63 -34.09 7.25
N LEU A 502 -14.55 -33.36 6.14
CA LEU A 502 -15.54 -32.34 5.80
C LEU A 502 -16.80 -32.99 5.22
N ASP A 503 -17.93 -32.73 5.88
CA ASP A 503 -19.28 -33.03 5.41
C ASP A 503 -20.24 -31.89 5.80
N HIS A 504 -21.52 -32.01 5.43
CA HIS A 504 -22.51 -30.97 5.70
C HIS A 504 -22.79 -30.76 7.20
N ASP A 505 -22.69 -31.81 8.02
CA ASP A 505 -22.94 -31.73 9.46
C ASP A 505 -21.78 -31.02 10.17
N VAL A 506 -20.55 -31.36 9.79
CA VAL A 506 -19.32 -30.69 10.25
C VAL A 506 -19.34 -29.21 9.87
N LEU A 507 -19.74 -28.86 8.65
CA LEU A 507 -19.89 -27.46 8.25
C LEU A 507 -20.93 -26.73 9.10
N TYR A 508 -22.09 -27.34 9.33
CA TYR A 508 -23.15 -26.74 10.13
C TYR A 508 -22.72 -26.47 11.58
N GLU A 509 -22.05 -27.42 12.22
CA GLU A 509 -21.52 -27.22 13.58
C GLU A 509 -20.40 -26.16 13.60
N THR A 510 -19.53 -26.13 12.58
CA THR A 510 -18.49 -25.09 12.46
C THR A 510 -19.10 -23.70 12.34
N ILE A 511 -20.19 -23.55 11.57
CA ILE A 511 -20.93 -22.28 11.45
C ILE A 511 -21.45 -21.82 12.81
N LYS A 512 -21.96 -22.72 13.66
CA LYS A 512 -22.40 -22.37 15.02
C LYS A 512 -21.23 -21.88 15.88
N LEU A 513 -20.09 -22.57 15.84
CA LEU A 513 -18.89 -22.19 16.59
C LEU A 513 -18.35 -20.83 16.16
N VAL A 514 -18.33 -20.54 14.85
CA VAL A 514 -17.93 -19.23 14.33
C VAL A 514 -18.92 -18.16 14.75
N ARG A 515 -20.24 -18.41 14.70
CA ARG A 515 -21.26 -17.45 15.18
C ARG A 515 -21.11 -17.12 16.67
N ALA A 516 -20.70 -18.09 17.48
CA ALA A 516 -20.45 -17.88 18.91
C ALA A 516 -19.14 -17.12 19.18
N THR A 517 -18.18 -17.15 18.24
CA THR A 517 -16.85 -16.54 18.42
C THR A 517 -16.77 -15.15 17.78
N VAL A 518 -17.45 -14.96 16.65
CA VAL A 518 -17.41 -13.73 15.85
C VAL A 518 -18.61 -12.85 16.19
N VAL A 519 -18.57 -12.27 17.40
CA VAL A 519 -19.68 -11.46 17.96
C VAL A 519 -19.25 -9.99 18.08
N PRO A 520 -19.86 -9.07 17.32
CA PRO A 520 -19.47 -7.65 17.37
C PRO A 520 -19.79 -7.05 18.74
N GLU A 521 -18.96 -6.10 19.21
CA GLU A 521 -19.26 -5.35 20.43
C GLU A 521 -20.57 -4.54 20.27
N ASP A 522 -21.22 -4.26 21.40
CA ASP A 522 -22.45 -3.47 21.43
C ASP A 522 -22.24 -2.08 20.82
N GLY A 523 -23.22 -1.61 20.03
CA GLY A 523 -23.17 -0.30 19.37
C GLY A 523 -22.45 -0.28 18.02
N VAL A 524 -21.94 -1.41 17.54
CA VAL A 524 -21.34 -1.52 16.20
C VAL A 524 -22.41 -1.48 15.11
N SER A 525 -22.24 -0.59 14.13
CA SER A 525 -23.15 -0.48 12.97
C SER A 525 -23.19 -1.77 12.15
N SER A 526 -24.39 -2.17 11.71
CA SER A 526 -24.61 -3.32 10.83
C SER A 526 -24.12 -4.65 11.42
N SER A 527 -24.24 -4.84 12.74
CA SER A 527 -23.81 -6.05 13.46
C SER A 527 -24.32 -7.35 12.83
N SER A 528 -25.63 -7.45 12.54
CA SER A 528 -26.24 -8.63 11.90
C SER A 528 -25.65 -8.93 10.52
N TYR A 529 -25.37 -7.89 9.71
CA TYR A 529 -24.73 -8.04 8.41
C TYR A 529 -23.29 -8.54 8.56
N ARG A 530 -22.51 -8.00 9.49
CA ARG A 530 -21.13 -8.44 9.76
C ARG A 530 -21.07 -9.90 10.22
N SER A 531 -21.95 -10.31 11.14
CA SER A 531 -22.03 -11.71 11.57
C SER A 531 -22.46 -12.64 10.43
N SER A 532 -23.35 -12.19 9.54
CA SER A 532 -23.75 -12.94 8.36
C SER A 532 -22.60 -13.10 7.36
N LEU A 533 -21.79 -12.05 7.16
CA LEU A 533 -20.59 -12.10 6.32
C LEU A 533 -19.56 -13.12 6.82
N ALA A 534 -19.35 -13.22 8.14
CA ALA A 534 -18.42 -14.19 8.71
C ALA A 534 -18.82 -15.64 8.35
N VAL A 535 -20.11 -15.93 8.41
CA VAL A 535 -20.68 -17.21 7.98
C VAL A 535 -20.59 -17.41 6.48
N ALA A 536 -20.88 -16.38 5.70
CA ALA A 536 -20.82 -16.44 4.24
C ALA A 536 -19.40 -16.76 3.74
N PHE A 537 -18.39 -16.08 4.30
CA PHE A 537 -16.98 -16.35 3.97
C PHE A 537 -16.57 -17.78 4.35
N LEU A 538 -16.94 -18.24 5.56
CA LEU A 538 -16.66 -19.62 5.99
C LEU A 538 -17.31 -20.64 5.05
N PHE A 539 -18.57 -20.41 4.69
CA PHE A 539 -19.30 -21.26 3.77
C PHE A 539 -18.62 -21.29 2.40
N GLU A 540 -18.26 -20.14 1.84
CA GLU A 540 -17.56 -20.04 0.56
C GLU A 540 -16.21 -20.78 0.56
N PHE A 541 -15.53 -20.82 1.71
CA PHE A 541 -14.26 -21.54 1.88
C PHE A 541 -14.42 -23.06 1.99
N LEU A 542 -15.34 -23.54 2.84
CA LEU A 542 -15.46 -24.97 3.16
C LEU A 542 -16.42 -25.73 2.25
N HIS A 543 -17.51 -25.11 1.77
CA HIS A 543 -18.54 -25.79 0.99
C HIS A 543 -18.02 -26.40 -0.33
N PRO A 544 -17.13 -25.75 -1.10
CA PRO A 544 -16.55 -26.37 -2.30
C PRO A 544 -15.84 -27.70 -1.97
N LEU A 545 -15.17 -27.79 -0.82
CA LEU A 545 -14.44 -28.98 -0.38
C LEU A 545 -15.36 -30.17 -0.03
N ILE A 546 -16.66 -29.94 0.16
CA ILE A 546 -17.65 -30.99 0.43
C ILE A 546 -18.25 -31.51 -0.89
N LYS A 547 -18.38 -30.65 -1.91
CA LYS A 547 -19.04 -30.99 -3.19
C LYS A 547 -18.14 -31.68 -4.19
N THR A 548 -16.85 -31.34 -4.26
CA THR A 548 -15.92 -32.00 -5.18
C THR A 548 -15.39 -33.28 -4.56
N GLY A 549 -15.93 -34.42 -4.99
CA GLY A 549 -15.16 -35.64 -4.94
C GLY A 549 -13.90 -35.48 -5.80
N ALA A 550 -12.73 -35.59 -5.17
CA ALA A 550 -11.39 -35.75 -5.74
C ALA A 550 -10.82 -34.78 -6.81
N GLU A 551 -11.53 -33.79 -7.35
CA GLU A 551 -10.91 -32.78 -8.24
C GLU A 551 -10.79 -31.40 -7.58
N ILE A 552 -9.74 -31.20 -6.79
CA ILE A 552 -9.33 -29.86 -6.38
C ILE A 552 -8.55 -29.23 -7.54
N ALA A 553 -9.27 -28.71 -8.54
CA ALA A 553 -8.68 -28.03 -9.69
C ALA A 553 -7.62 -26.99 -9.26
N ASN A 554 -6.47 -27.02 -9.93
CA ASN A 554 -5.46 -25.98 -9.83
C ASN A 554 -5.95 -24.77 -10.61
N GLY A 555 -6.72 -23.89 -9.97
CA GLY A 555 -7.18 -22.67 -10.62
C GLY A 555 -8.36 -22.08 -9.87
N GLY A 556 -8.25 -20.81 -9.50
CA GLY A 556 -9.25 -20.11 -8.72
C GLY A 556 -10.65 -20.19 -9.32
N LEU A 557 -11.65 -20.34 -8.45
CA LEU A 557 -12.99 -19.92 -8.75
C LEU A 557 -12.97 -18.40 -8.94
N ASN A 558 -12.77 -17.95 -10.17
CA ASN A 558 -13.05 -16.58 -10.58
C ASN A 558 -14.57 -16.38 -10.54
N TRP A 559 -15.08 -15.86 -9.42
CA TRP A 559 -16.38 -15.23 -9.41
C TRP A 559 -16.20 -13.73 -9.69
N LEU A 560 -16.43 -13.36 -10.95
CA LEU A 560 -16.76 -12.00 -11.33
C LEU A 560 -18.17 -11.70 -10.79
N TYR A 561 -18.25 -10.80 -9.81
CA TYR A 561 -19.38 -9.87 -9.64
C TYR A 561 -18.85 -8.52 -9.20
#